data_AF-A0A7Y0FIK3-F1
#
_entry.id   AF-A0A7Y0FIK3-F1
#
_cell.length_a   1.000
_cell.length_b   1.000
_cell.length_c   1.000
_cell.angle_alpha   90.00
_cell.angle_beta   90.00
_cell.angle_gamma   90.00
#
_symmetry.space_group_name_H-M   'P 1'
#
loop_
_entity.id
_entity.type
_entity.pdbx_description
1 polymer ?
#
loop_
_entity_poly.entity_id
_entity_poly.type
_entity_poly.pdbx_seq_one_letter_code
_entity_poly.pdbx_strand_id
1 'polypeptide(L)'
;MNKIQRIGCACEKPTSNYTEYRSSALGIDHTNGRYAEVSIQQCKLCQRIWINYLVEYEHYPKSGRWYRGIVSKKDRPNITPENAVEYLESLDWYVYGGSYFDSAGMIGQGKLSVN
;
A
#
# COMPACT_ATOMS: atom_id res chain seq x y z
N MET A 1 13.35 -0.30 -10.86
CA MET A 1 13.39 0.72 -9.79
C MET A 1 12.66 1.95 -10.29
N ASN A 2 11.39 2.07 -9.93
CA ASN A 2 10.57 3.22 -10.29
C ASN A 2 10.91 4.38 -9.34
N LYS A 3 11.63 5.38 -9.86
CA LYS A 3 12.13 6.51 -9.08
C LYS A 3 11.00 7.47 -8.70
N ILE A 4 10.57 7.41 -7.44
CA ILE A 4 9.53 8.28 -6.88
C ILE A 4 10.16 9.50 -6.22
N GLN A 5 9.95 10.68 -6.80
CA GLN A 5 10.38 11.94 -6.17
C GLN A 5 9.56 12.24 -4.91
N ARG A 6 10.23 12.47 -3.78
CA ARG A 6 9.60 12.97 -2.55
C ARG A 6 9.26 14.45 -2.70
N ILE A 7 8.05 14.82 -2.31
CA ILE A 7 7.57 16.21 -2.36
C ILE A 7 7.29 16.80 -0.98
N GLY A 8 7.48 16.03 0.09
CA GLY A 8 7.31 16.51 1.47
C GLY A 8 5.86 16.70 1.90
N CYS A 9 4.91 16.09 1.19
CA CYS A 9 3.50 16.13 1.56
C CYS A 9 3.25 15.27 2.82
N ALA A 10 2.24 15.63 3.62
CA ALA A 10 1.81 14.85 4.78
C ALA A 10 1.51 13.38 4.42
N CYS A 11 1.01 13.10 3.21
CA CYS A 11 0.73 11.74 2.76
C CYS A 11 1.98 10.85 2.57
N GLU A 12 3.18 11.44 2.52
CA GLU A 12 4.46 10.70 2.44
C GLU A 12 5.00 10.34 3.83
N LYS A 13 4.39 10.84 4.91
CA LYS A 13 4.75 10.44 6.27
C LYS A 13 4.29 9.00 6.48
N PRO A 14 5.14 8.10 7.03
CA PRO A 14 4.76 6.72 7.27
C PRO A 14 3.49 6.56 8.10
N THR A 15 3.29 7.48 9.05
CA THR A 15 2.15 7.54 9.97
C THR A 15 0.96 8.34 9.44
N SER A 16 0.91 8.63 8.13
CA SER A 16 -0.20 9.39 7.54
C SER A 16 -1.54 8.69 7.77
N ASN A 17 -2.51 9.43 8.31
CA ASN A 17 -3.85 8.94 8.66
C ASN A 17 -4.67 8.65 7.38
N TYR A 18 -5.57 7.67 7.44
CA TYR A 18 -6.48 7.33 6.35
C TYR A 18 -7.41 8.50 5.96
N THR A 19 -7.70 9.43 6.88
CA THR A 19 -8.51 10.62 6.63
C THR A 19 -7.91 11.59 5.62
N GLU A 20 -6.60 11.51 5.38
CA GLU A 20 -5.87 12.34 4.41
C GLU A 20 -6.17 11.97 2.95
N TYR A 21 -6.89 10.86 2.73
CA TYR A 21 -7.11 10.29 1.41
C TYR A 21 -8.60 10.22 1.04
N ARG A 22 -8.87 10.30 -0.27
CA ARG A 22 -10.09 9.77 -0.87
C ARG A 22 -9.78 8.35 -1.33
N SER A 23 -10.56 7.38 -0.89
CA SER A 23 -10.29 5.97 -1.15
C SER A 23 -11.38 5.36 -2.04
N SER A 24 -10.98 4.49 -2.95
CA SER A 24 -11.87 3.62 -3.71
C SER A 24 -11.34 2.19 -3.69
N ALA A 25 -12.24 1.22 -3.53
CA ALA A 25 -11.88 -0.19 -3.64
C ALA A 25 -11.42 -0.49 -5.07
N LEU A 26 -10.33 -1.26 -5.19
CA LEU A 26 -9.87 -1.83 -6.45
C LEU A 26 -10.33 -3.28 -6.60
N GLY A 27 -10.34 -4.04 -5.50
CA GLY A 27 -10.78 -5.43 -5.47
C GLY A 27 -10.08 -6.23 -4.37
N ILE A 28 -10.11 -7.55 -4.50
CA ILE A 28 -9.50 -8.49 -3.54
C ILE A 28 -8.45 -9.34 -4.27
N ASP A 29 -7.23 -9.38 -3.74
CA ASP A 29 -6.16 -10.27 -4.21
C ASP A 29 -6.33 -11.67 -3.62
N HIS A 30 -6.78 -12.61 -4.45
CA HIS A 30 -6.96 -14.02 -4.07
C HIS A 30 -5.68 -14.86 -4.27
N THR A 31 -4.61 -14.27 -4.79
CA THR A 31 -3.37 -14.99 -5.11
C THR A 31 -2.85 -15.72 -3.89
N ASN A 32 -2.59 -17.03 -4.03
CA ASN A 32 -2.07 -17.87 -2.96
C ASN A 32 -2.87 -17.83 -1.64
N GLY A 33 -4.17 -17.54 -1.70
CA GLY A 33 -5.02 -17.49 -0.50
C GLY A 33 -4.76 -16.29 0.42
N ARG A 34 -4.22 -15.19 -0.12
CA ARG A 34 -3.98 -13.96 0.65
C ARG A 34 -5.26 -13.24 1.05
N TYR A 35 -6.29 -13.26 0.19
CA TYR A 35 -7.56 -12.55 0.36
C TYR A 35 -7.36 -11.07 0.75
N ALA A 36 -6.38 -10.41 0.14
CA ALA A 36 -6.00 -9.06 0.53
C ALA A 36 -6.95 -8.01 -0.06
N GLU A 37 -7.39 -7.05 0.74
CA GLU A 37 -8.13 -5.90 0.22
C GLU A 37 -7.18 -4.92 -0.46
N VAL A 38 -7.48 -4.58 -1.71
CA VAL A 38 -6.71 -3.63 -2.49
C VAL A 38 -7.57 -2.41 -2.79
N SER A 39 -7.02 -1.24 -2.51
CA SER A 39 -7.68 0.04 -2.71
C SER A 39 -6.73 1.07 -3.29
N ILE A 40 -7.32 2.12 -3.87
CA ILE A 40 -6.60 3.27 -4.39
C ILE A 40 -6.91 4.46 -3.53
N GLN A 41 -5.87 5.13 -3.07
CA GLN A 41 -5.94 6.28 -2.19
C GLN A 41 -5.39 7.49 -2.92
N GLN A 42 -6.20 8.54 -3.07
CA GLN A 42 -5.75 9.81 -3.60
C GLN A 42 -5.62 10.81 -2.46
N CYS A 43 -4.41 11.35 -2.25
CA CYS A 43 -4.19 12.37 -1.22
C CYS A 43 -5.04 13.61 -1.50
N LYS A 44 -5.78 14.09 -0.51
CA LYS A 44 -6.64 15.27 -0.63
C LYS A 44 -5.83 16.56 -0.86
N LEU A 45 -4.59 16.62 -0.37
CA LEU A 45 -3.72 17.79 -0.46
C LEU A 45 -2.93 17.84 -1.78
N CYS A 46 -2.06 16.86 -2.02
CA CYS A 46 -1.16 16.88 -3.17
C CYS A 46 -1.66 16.08 -4.38
N GLN A 47 -2.85 15.46 -4.29
CA GLN A 47 -3.46 14.66 -5.36
C GLN A 47 -2.65 13.43 -5.79
N ARG A 48 -1.58 13.06 -5.07
CA ARG A 48 -0.79 11.87 -5.33
C ARG A 48 -1.62 10.61 -5.13
N ILE A 49 -1.47 9.67 -6.07
CA ILE A 49 -2.19 8.41 -6.06
C ILE A 49 -1.32 7.37 -5.35
N TRP A 50 -1.95 6.60 -4.50
CA TRP A 50 -1.35 5.51 -3.75
C TRP A 50 -2.16 4.24 -3.98
N ILE A 51 -1.49 3.11 -4.08
CA ILE A 51 -2.09 1.80 -3.88
C ILE A 51 -1.99 1.48 -2.39
N ASN A 52 -3.04 0.91 -1.83
CA ASN A 52 -3.09 0.41 -0.46
C ASN A 52 -3.50 -1.07 -0.49
N TYR A 53 -2.66 -1.91 0.10
CA TYR A 53 -2.80 -3.37 0.12
C TYR A 53 -2.88 -3.81 1.58
N LEU A 54 -3.99 -4.43 1.99
CA LEU A 54 -4.26 -4.82 3.38
C LEU A 54 -4.50 -6.33 3.44
N VAL A 55 -3.75 -7.01 4.30
CA VAL A 55 -3.95 -8.43 4.63
C VAL A 55 -4.26 -8.53 6.11
N GLU A 56 -5.35 -9.21 6.44
CA GLU A 56 -5.71 -9.55 7.80
C GLU A 56 -6.31 -10.96 7.82
N TYR A 57 -5.85 -11.77 8.76
CA TYR A 57 -6.36 -13.13 8.95
C TYR A 57 -7.09 -13.17 10.29
N GLU A 58 -8.42 -13.15 10.26
CA GLU A 58 -9.28 -13.01 11.45
C GLU A 58 -9.00 -14.05 12.55
N HIS A 59 -8.58 -15.26 12.14
CA HIS A 59 -8.29 -16.36 13.07
C HIS A 59 -6.93 -16.24 13.79
N TYR A 60 -6.07 -15.30 13.39
CA TYR A 60 -4.73 -15.14 13.95
C TYR A 60 -4.56 -13.77 14.61
N PRO A 61 -4.20 -13.72 15.91
CA PRO A 61 -3.90 -12.45 16.56
C PRO A 61 -2.67 -11.81 15.91
N LYS A 62 -2.67 -10.48 15.83
CA LYS A 62 -1.59 -9.66 15.25
C LYS A 62 -1.25 -10.00 13.79
N SER A 63 -2.21 -10.49 13.02
CA SER A 63 -2.00 -10.87 11.62
C SER A 63 -2.04 -9.70 10.63
N GLY A 64 -2.67 -8.59 11.04
CA GLY A 64 -2.89 -7.39 10.23
C GLY A 64 -1.59 -6.76 9.73
N ARG A 65 -1.48 -6.63 8.42
CA ARG A 65 -0.34 -6.04 7.72
C ARG A 65 -0.82 -5.26 6.50
N TRP A 66 -0.28 -4.08 6.31
CA TRP A 66 -0.65 -3.22 5.20
C TRP A 66 0.58 -2.61 4.54
N TYR A 67 0.42 -2.27 3.27
CA TYR A 67 1.45 -1.67 2.43
C TYR A 67 0.84 -0.57 1.58
N ARG A 68 1.56 0.54 1.44
CA ARG A 68 1.19 1.68 0.62
C ARG A 68 2.32 2.08 -0.30
N GLY A 69 2.03 2.20 -1.58
CA GLY A 69 3.01 2.60 -2.60
C GLY A 69 2.47 3.71 -3.46
N ILE A 70 3.33 4.63 -3.88
CA ILE A 70 2.94 5.70 -4.81
C ILE A 70 2.75 5.11 -6.21
N VAL A 71 1.63 5.47 -6.84
CA VAL A 71 1.27 5.05 -8.19
C VAL A 71 1.37 6.26 -9.13
N SER A 72 2.08 6.10 -10.25
CA SER A 72 2.08 7.13 -11.28
C SER A 72 0.77 7.12 -12.08
N LYS A 73 0.38 8.27 -12.66
CA LYS A 73 -0.81 8.32 -13.53
C LYS A 73 -0.70 7.35 -14.72
N LYS A 74 0.53 7.09 -15.20
CA LYS A 74 0.81 6.17 -16.30
C LYS A 74 0.63 4.71 -15.87
N ASP A 75 1.03 4.35 -14.66
CA ASP A 75 0.95 2.95 -14.18
C ASP A 75 -0.44 2.61 -13.68
N ARG A 76 -1.21 3.59 -13.21
CA ARG A 76 -2.52 3.39 -12.56
C ARG A 76 -3.48 2.46 -13.34
N PRO A 77 -3.64 2.56 -14.67
CA PRO A 77 -4.52 1.66 -15.43
C PRO A 77 -4.08 0.19 -15.43
N ASN A 78 -2.79 -0.07 -15.20
CA ASN A 78 -2.22 -1.41 -15.20
C ASN A 78 -2.24 -2.08 -13.83
N ILE A 79 -2.61 -1.35 -12.77
CA ILE A 79 -2.69 -1.89 -11.41
C ILE A 79 -3.98 -2.68 -11.23
N THR A 80 -3.84 -3.95 -10.87
CA THR A 80 -4.92 -4.86 -10.46
C THR A 80 -4.68 -5.32 -9.02
N PRO A 81 -5.68 -5.93 -8.35
CA PRO A 81 -5.45 -6.54 -7.05
C PRO A 81 -4.32 -7.58 -7.06
N GLU A 82 -4.27 -8.43 -8.10
CA GLU A 82 -3.36 -9.57 -8.19
C GLU A 82 -1.90 -9.16 -8.42
N ASN A 83 -1.66 -8.05 -9.12
CA ASN A 83 -0.30 -7.55 -9.38
C ASN A 83 0.17 -6.48 -8.37
N ALA A 84 -0.66 -6.14 -7.39
CA ALA A 84 -0.36 -5.10 -6.40
C ALA A 84 0.95 -5.37 -5.65
N VAL A 85 1.20 -6.63 -5.27
CA VAL A 85 2.44 -7.05 -4.60
C VAL A 85 3.65 -6.83 -5.50
N GLU A 86 3.60 -7.31 -6.74
CA GLU A 86 4.70 -7.13 -7.70
C GLU A 86 4.99 -5.65 -7.95
N TYR A 87 3.93 -4.84 -8.07
CA TYR A 87 4.08 -3.39 -8.23
C TYR A 87 4.77 -2.75 -7.03
N LEU A 88 4.32 -3.04 -5.81
CA LEU A 88 4.90 -2.52 -4.57
C LEU A 88 6.37 -2.92 -4.40
N GLU A 89 6.71 -4.16 -4.72
CA GLU A 89 8.10 -4.66 -4.68
C GLU A 89 9.00 -4.00 -5.73
N SER A 90 8.43 -3.48 -6.82
CA SER A 90 9.17 -2.78 -7.89
C SER A 90 9.56 -1.32 -7.54
N LEU A 91 8.92 -0.76 -6.51
CA LEU A 91 9.13 0.62 -6.09
C LEU A 91 10.46 0.79 -5.36
N ASP A 92 11.07 1.97 -5.51
CA ASP A 92 12.28 2.33 -4.75
C ASP A 92 12.02 2.34 -3.24
N TRP A 93 10.79 2.66 -2.84
CA TRP A 93 10.33 2.59 -1.46
C TRP A 93 8.80 2.49 -1.40
N TYR A 94 8.31 1.92 -0.31
CA TYR A 94 6.91 1.91 0.07
C TYR A 94 6.78 2.19 1.57
N VAL A 95 5.56 2.40 2.02
CA VAL A 95 5.22 2.48 3.44
C VAL A 95 4.56 1.17 3.86
N TYR A 96 4.88 0.64 5.02
CA TYR A 96 4.22 -0.55 5.55
C TYR A 96 3.98 -0.43 7.05
N GLY A 97 3.06 -1.24 7.57
CA GLY A 97 2.77 -1.30 8.99
C GLY A 97 1.65 -2.30 9.31
N GLY A 98 1.09 -2.19 10.51
CA GLY A 98 0.09 -3.11 11.03
C GLY A 98 0.59 -3.87 12.24
N SER A 99 -0.32 -4.60 12.88
CA SER A 99 -0.03 -5.37 14.10
C SER A 99 1.03 -6.44 13.91
N TYR A 100 1.18 -6.98 12.69
CA TYR A 100 2.22 -7.96 12.35
C TYR A 100 3.62 -7.39 12.54
N PHE A 101 3.79 -6.09 12.29
CA PHE A 101 5.07 -5.39 12.38
C PHE A 101 5.24 -4.59 13.69
N ASP A 102 4.24 -4.62 14.57
CA ASP A 102 4.17 -3.75 15.76
C ASP A 102 4.44 -2.27 15.42
N SER A 103 3.85 -1.79 14.31
CA SER A 103 4.19 -0.49 13.74
C SER A 103 2.99 0.24 13.14
N ALA A 104 2.89 1.54 13.42
CA ALA A 104 1.93 2.45 12.82
C ALA A 104 2.35 2.96 11.41
N GLY A 105 3.55 2.58 10.95
CA GLY A 105 4.06 2.98 9.64
C GLY A 105 5.58 3.13 9.62
N MET A 106 6.23 2.41 8.71
CA MET A 106 7.67 2.47 8.44
C MET A 106 7.93 2.52 6.93
N ILE A 107 9.14 2.95 6.54
CA ILE A 107 9.59 2.90 5.15
C ILE A 107 10.25 1.55 4.89
N GLY A 108 9.87 0.90 3.80
CA GLY A 108 10.43 -0.37 3.32
C GLY A 108 10.80 -0.32 1.85
N GLN A 109 11.47 -1.38 1.40
CA GLN A 109 11.86 -1.61 0.01
C GLN A 109 11.99 -3.11 -0.25
N GLY A 110 11.84 -3.55 -1.51
CA GLY A 110 11.97 -4.96 -1.88
C GLY A 110 10.79 -5.83 -1.42
N LYS A 111 11.08 -7.09 -1.08
CA LYS A 111 10.06 -8.13 -0.84
C LYS A 111 9.09 -7.81 0.29
N LEU A 112 7.80 -8.10 0.07
CA LEU A 112 6.74 -7.92 1.07
C LEU A 112 6.49 -9.21 1.86
N SER A 113 6.18 -9.10 3.15
CA SER A 113 5.73 -10.21 3.99
C SER A 113 4.21 -10.37 3.89
N VAL A 114 3.74 -11.04 2.85
CA VAL A 114 2.29 -11.19 2.54
C VAL A 114 1.71 -12.58 2.80
N ASN A 115 2.54 -13.54 3.23
CA ASN A 115 2.14 -14.92 3.56
C ASN A 115 2.28 -15.20 5.07
#